data_AF-A0A1H3M9H5-F1
#
_entry.id   AF-A0A1H3M9H5-F1
#
_cell.length_a   1.000
_cell.length_b   1.000
_cell.length_c   1.000
_cell.angle_alpha   90.00
_cell.angle_beta   90.00
_cell.angle_gamma   90.00
#
_symmetry.space_group_name_H-M   'P 1'
#
loop_
_entity.id
_entity.type
_entity.pdbx_description
1 polymer ?
#
loop_
_entity_poly.entity_id
_entity_poly.type
_entity_poly.pdbx_seq_one_letter_code
_entity_poly.pdbx_strand_id
1 'polypeptide(L)'
;MLLRVFCPGRLLLLLPLLLLPLLLLLPARSVMAQNAGDTTSVACPPPRVPRLCVELDARQAVDPAAGPLTFRWDMGDGTRLTGPTVAHCYAERRRYTVRLDVVDEASGEVRPAEKLLDVDFTQQIVVNFRAADTVRVGQPVAFDALDSQLPACENMVVIWDFRDGATSTGPRAEHRFRRPGTYAVRMALRANGPGACPDSHCVSRTVVVLP
;
A
#
# COMPACT_ATOMS: atom_id res chain seq x y z
N MET A 1 9.01 -29.55 -20.73
CA MET A 1 7.86 -30.01 -21.52
C MET A 1 7.34 -28.81 -22.31
N LEU A 2 7.92 -28.57 -23.48
CA LEU A 2 7.46 -27.58 -24.46
C LEU A 2 6.61 -28.34 -25.48
N LEU A 3 5.38 -27.91 -25.73
CA LEU A 3 4.61 -28.36 -26.89
C LEU A 3 4.65 -27.27 -27.96
N ARG A 4 5.37 -27.54 -29.05
CA ARG A 4 5.22 -26.89 -30.35
C ARG A 4 4.46 -27.86 -31.26
N VAL A 5 3.40 -27.38 -31.91
CA VAL A 5 2.65 -28.13 -32.93
C VAL A 5 3.10 -27.65 -34.31
N PHE A 6 3.34 -28.61 -35.20
CA PHE A 6 3.78 -28.47 -36.59
C PHE A 6 2.58 -28.42 -37.57
N CYS A 7 2.68 -27.53 -38.58
CA CYS A 7 2.37 -27.61 -40.04
C CYS A 7 1.23 -28.53 -40.60
N PRO A 8 0.70 -28.37 -41.86
CA PRO A 8 1.31 -27.75 -43.05
C PRO A 8 0.35 -26.99 -44.02
N GLY A 9 0.87 -26.47 -45.15
CA GLY A 9 0.16 -26.55 -46.45
C GLY A 9 -0.04 -25.26 -47.29
N ARG A 10 0.72 -25.18 -48.39
CA ARG A 10 0.62 -24.31 -49.60
C ARG A 10 -0.81 -24.04 -50.13
N LEU A 11 -1.05 -22.89 -50.78
CA LEU A 11 -1.11 -22.73 -52.27
C LEU A 11 -1.43 -21.28 -52.69
N LEU A 12 -0.74 -20.78 -53.72
CA LEU A 12 -1.08 -19.57 -54.48
C LEU A 12 -2.33 -19.80 -55.35
N LEU A 13 -3.22 -18.81 -55.47
CA LEU A 13 -4.11 -18.63 -56.63
C LEU A 13 -4.57 -17.16 -56.73
N LEU A 14 -4.56 -16.65 -57.97
CA LEU A 14 -4.85 -15.28 -58.40
C LEU A 14 -6.34 -15.07 -58.73
N LEU A 15 -6.86 -13.87 -58.36
CA LEU A 15 -7.99 -13.08 -58.93
C LEU A 15 -9.42 -13.72 -58.96
N PRO A 16 -10.54 -12.94 -59.03
CA PRO A 16 -10.67 -11.58 -59.58
C PRO A 16 -11.48 -10.55 -58.77
N LEU A 17 -11.43 -9.30 -59.26
CA LEU A 17 -12.21 -8.13 -58.85
C LEU A 17 -13.71 -8.42 -58.68
N LEU A 18 -14.28 -7.97 -57.56
CA LEU A 18 -15.73 -7.84 -57.36
C LEU A 18 -16.03 -6.43 -56.79
N LEU A 19 -16.95 -5.73 -57.47
CA LEU A 19 -17.46 -4.41 -57.10
C LEU A 19 -18.10 -4.44 -55.69
N LEU A 20 -17.70 -3.50 -54.83
CA LEU A 20 -18.39 -3.20 -53.57
C LEU A 20 -19.48 -2.14 -53.80
N PRO A 21 -20.69 -2.31 -53.22
CA PRO A 21 -21.73 -1.29 -53.26
C PRO A 21 -21.42 -0.14 -52.30
N LEU A 22 -21.86 1.06 -52.70
CA LEU A 22 -21.71 2.33 -52.01
C LEU A 22 -22.43 2.29 -50.65
N LEU A 23 -21.66 2.16 -49.56
CA LEU A 23 -22.15 2.21 -48.18
C LEU A 23 -22.23 3.69 -47.73
N LEU A 24 -23.43 4.16 -47.41
CA LEU A 24 -23.69 5.48 -46.82
C LEU A 24 -22.96 5.60 -45.46
N LEU A 25 -21.90 6.40 -45.42
CA LEU A 25 -21.18 6.77 -44.20
C LEU A 25 -22.01 7.77 -43.39
N LEU A 26 -22.73 7.29 -42.38
CA LEU A 26 -23.08 8.10 -41.22
C LEU A 26 -21.79 8.44 -40.45
N PRO A 27 -21.62 9.66 -39.90
CA PRO A 27 -20.50 9.91 -39.01
C PRO A 27 -20.72 9.09 -37.73
N ALA A 28 -20.03 7.96 -37.63
CA ALA A 28 -19.82 7.32 -36.35
C ALA A 28 -19.12 8.35 -35.47
N ARG A 29 -19.79 8.78 -34.39
CA ARG A 29 -19.10 9.42 -33.27
C ARG A 29 -18.13 8.37 -32.74
N SER A 30 -16.89 8.43 -33.21
CA SER A 30 -15.79 7.69 -32.66
C SER A 30 -15.58 8.19 -31.24
N VAL A 31 -16.25 7.57 -30.27
CA VAL A 31 -15.75 7.53 -28.91
C VAL A 31 -14.46 6.72 -29.01
N MET A 32 -13.36 7.43 -29.24
CA MET A 32 -12.02 6.89 -29.08
C MET A 32 -11.89 6.54 -27.60
N ALA A 33 -12.30 5.34 -27.22
CA ALA A 33 -11.74 4.69 -26.04
C ALA A 33 -10.26 4.56 -26.33
N GLN A 34 -9.46 5.50 -25.82
CA GLN A 34 -8.02 5.38 -25.87
C GLN A 34 -7.69 4.11 -25.09
N ASN A 35 -7.18 3.11 -25.80
CA ASN A 35 -6.42 2.03 -25.20
C ASN A 35 -5.28 2.69 -24.42
N ALA A 36 -5.51 2.95 -23.14
CA ALA A 36 -4.46 3.25 -22.20
C ALA A 36 -3.59 2.00 -22.17
N GLY A 37 -2.38 2.15 -22.70
CA GLY A 37 -1.34 1.15 -22.64
C GLY A 37 -1.20 0.64 -21.21
N ASP A 38 -0.91 -0.64 -21.11
CA ASP A 38 -0.58 -1.35 -19.90
C ASP A 38 0.56 -0.64 -19.15
N THR A 39 0.21 0.27 -18.25
CA THR A 39 1.07 0.74 -17.17
C THR A 39 0.53 0.12 -15.90
N THR A 40 1.03 -1.09 -15.63
CA THR A 40 1.05 -1.75 -14.33
C THR A 40 0.02 -1.17 -13.36
N SER A 41 -1.22 -1.66 -13.51
CA SER A 41 -2.29 -1.44 -12.55
C SER A 41 -1.83 -1.96 -11.19
N VAL A 42 -1.07 -1.15 -10.47
CA VAL A 42 -0.96 -1.24 -9.04
C VAL A 42 -2.38 -0.90 -8.59
N ALA A 43 -3.22 -1.89 -8.34
CA ALA A 43 -4.48 -1.63 -7.65
C ALA A 43 -4.12 -0.82 -6.40
N CYS A 44 -4.87 0.26 -6.10
CA CYS A 44 -4.61 0.94 -4.85
C CYS A 44 -5.24 0.05 -3.77
N PRO A 45 -4.46 -0.77 -3.03
CA PRO A 45 -5.09 -1.59 -2.02
C PRO A 45 -5.71 -0.65 -0.98
N PRO A 46 -6.80 -1.07 -0.31
CA PRO A 46 -7.33 -0.30 0.80
C PRO A 46 -6.19 0.00 1.79
N PRO A 47 -6.18 1.19 2.42
CA PRO A 47 -5.15 1.56 3.38
C PRO A 47 -4.93 0.43 4.37
N ARG A 48 -3.69 -0.04 4.53
CA ARG A 48 -3.39 -1.02 5.58
C ARG A 48 -3.61 -0.34 6.94
N VAL A 49 -4.11 -1.06 7.94
CA VAL A 49 -4.21 -0.51 9.30
C VAL A 49 -2.78 -0.49 9.89
N PRO A 50 -2.30 0.62 10.48
CA PRO A 50 -1.02 0.63 11.17
C PRO A 50 -0.97 -0.47 12.24
N ARG A 51 0.21 -1.05 12.45
CA ARG A 51 0.49 -1.96 13.56
C ARG A 51 1.59 -1.37 14.42
N LEU A 52 1.48 -1.54 15.74
CA LEU A 52 2.56 -1.18 16.66
C LEU A 52 3.35 -2.45 16.97
N CYS A 53 4.58 -2.51 16.49
CA CYS A 53 5.50 -3.60 16.79
C CYS A 53 6.37 -3.22 17.98
N VAL A 54 6.48 -4.12 18.97
CA VAL A 54 7.33 -3.97 20.14
C VAL A 54 8.30 -5.14 20.21
N GLU A 55 9.52 -4.85 20.64
CA GLU A 55 10.48 -5.86 21.08
C GLU A 55 10.57 -5.82 22.61
N LEU A 56 10.48 -6.98 23.23
CA LEU A 56 10.53 -7.16 24.68
C LEU A 56 11.72 -8.06 25.01
N ASP A 57 12.59 -7.60 25.89
CA ASP A 57 13.79 -8.32 26.31
C ASP A 57 13.76 -8.52 27.83
N ALA A 58 13.72 -9.79 28.25
CA ALA A 58 13.73 -10.19 29.66
C ALA A 58 15.10 -10.67 30.14
N ARG A 59 16.15 -10.64 29.31
CA ARG A 59 17.49 -11.15 29.68
C ARG A 59 18.10 -10.42 30.88
N GLN A 60 17.72 -9.17 31.10
CA GLN A 60 18.23 -8.35 32.22
C GLN A 60 17.47 -8.59 33.54
N ALA A 61 16.37 -9.34 33.52
CA ALA A 61 15.52 -9.58 34.69
C ALA A 61 15.86 -10.86 35.46
N VAL A 62 17.01 -11.47 35.16
CA VAL A 62 17.39 -12.81 35.63
C VAL A 62 18.52 -12.74 36.65
N ASP A 63 18.35 -13.41 37.79
CA ASP A 63 19.45 -13.73 38.70
C ASP A 63 20.36 -14.79 38.03
N PRO A 64 21.66 -14.49 37.79
CA PRO A 64 22.61 -15.43 37.20
C PRO A 64 22.72 -16.77 37.94
N ALA A 65 22.31 -16.84 39.21
CA ALA A 65 22.35 -18.05 40.02
C ALA A 65 21.13 -18.99 39.82
N ALA A 66 20.09 -18.57 39.11
CA ALA A 66 18.78 -19.25 39.06
C ALA A 66 18.68 -20.50 38.15
N GLY A 67 19.79 -20.96 37.54
CA GLY A 67 19.76 -22.13 36.65
C GLY A 67 19.00 -21.89 35.34
N PRO A 68 18.58 -22.95 34.61
CA PRO A 68 17.88 -22.81 33.34
C PRO A 68 16.46 -22.27 33.52
N LEU A 69 16.14 -21.18 32.83
CA LEU A 69 14.84 -20.51 32.90
C LEU A 69 14.10 -20.55 31.56
N THR A 70 12.77 -20.67 31.63
CA THR A 70 11.86 -20.52 30.50
C THR A 70 11.03 -19.26 30.64
N PHE A 71 10.92 -18.48 29.57
CA PHE A 71 10.15 -17.24 29.53
C PHE A 71 8.90 -17.44 28.69
N ARG A 72 7.72 -17.17 29.27
CA ARG A 72 6.43 -17.27 28.60
C ARG A 72 5.75 -15.90 28.62
N TRP A 73 5.38 -15.41 27.46
CA TRP A 73 4.76 -14.11 27.28
C TRP A 73 3.30 -14.27 26.88
N ASP A 74 2.41 -13.53 27.53
CA ASP A 74 1.05 -13.27 27.07
C ASP A 74 0.98 -11.81 26.64
N MET A 75 0.65 -11.57 25.37
CA MET A 75 0.62 -10.22 24.82
C MET A 75 -0.69 -9.49 25.12
N GLY A 76 -1.66 -10.14 25.79
CA GLY A 76 -2.94 -9.54 26.15
C GLY A 76 -3.93 -9.42 24.97
N ASP A 77 -3.54 -9.85 23.77
CA ASP A 77 -4.38 -9.96 22.57
C ASP A 77 -4.73 -11.42 22.21
N GLY A 78 -4.38 -12.36 23.09
CA GLY A 78 -4.52 -13.80 22.88
C GLY A 78 -3.28 -14.48 22.31
N THR A 79 -2.27 -13.71 21.87
CA THR A 79 -0.99 -14.25 21.41
C THR A 79 -0.12 -14.66 22.59
N ARG A 80 0.49 -15.86 22.48
CA ARG A 80 1.48 -16.35 23.44
C ARG A 80 2.81 -16.60 22.76
N LEU A 81 3.90 -16.14 23.38
CA LEU A 81 5.26 -16.26 22.85
C LEU A 81 6.18 -16.87 23.90
N THR A 82 7.30 -17.43 23.45
CA THR A 82 8.30 -18.04 24.34
C THR A 82 9.69 -17.58 23.96
N GLY A 83 10.54 -17.38 24.97
CA GLY A 83 11.94 -17.03 24.79
C GLY A 83 12.34 -15.75 25.53
N PRO A 84 13.65 -15.56 25.73
CA PRO A 84 14.17 -14.45 26.52
C PRO A 84 13.97 -13.08 25.86
N THR A 85 13.77 -13.07 24.53
CA THR A 85 13.44 -11.87 23.75
C THR A 85 12.34 -12.23 22.77
N VAL A 86 11.32 -11.38 22.64
CA VAL A 86 10.19 -11.59 21.72
C VAL A 86 9.86 -10.32 20.96
N ALA A 87 9.35 -10.47 19.75
CA ALA A 87 8.80 -9.39 18.95
C ALA A 87 7.31 -9.65 18.70
N HIS A 88 6.46 -8.64 18.85
CA HIS A 88 5.01 -8.74 18.64
C HIS A 88 4.43 -7.47 18.04
N CYS A 89 3.42 -7.60 17.18
CA CYS A 89 2.76 -6.46 16.54
C CYS A 89 1.25 -6.44 16.84
N TYR A 90 0.76 -5.37 17.46
CA TYR A 90 -0.65 -5.17 17.76
C TYR A 90 -1.41 -4.55 16.58
N ALA A 91 -2.62 -5.05 16.31
CA ALA A 91 -3.46 -4.60 15.20
C ALA A 91 -4.63 -3.69 15.62
N GLU A 92 -5.08 -3.77 16.88
CA GLU A 92 -6.21 -3.00 17.38
C GLU A 92 -5.78 -1.97 18.42
N ARG A 93 -6.46 -0.81 18.40
CA ARG A 93 -6.25 0.25 19.39
C ARG A 93 -6.86 -0.20 20.70
N ARG A 94 -5.99 -0.48 21.66
CA ARG A 94 -6.42 -0.95 22.97
C ARG A 94 -5.28 -0.81 23.95
N ARG A 95 -5.62 -0.76 25.23
CA ARG A 95 -4.65 -1.03 26.29
C ARG A 95 -4.48 -2.54 26.42
N TYR A 96 -3.25 -3.02 26.23
CA TYR A 96 -2.90 -4.42 26.41
C TYR A 96 -2.11 -4.58 27.71
N THR A 97 -2.46 -5.61 28.47
CA THR A 97 -1.66 -6.04 29.62
C THR A 97 -0.72 -7.13 29.12
N VAL A 98 0.56 -6.80 28.98
CA VAL A 98 1.59 -7.78 28.65
C VAL A 98 2.02 -8.46 29.93
N ARG A 99 1.96 -9.78 29.96
CA ARG A 99 2.39 -10.59 31.09
C ARG A 99 3.58 -11.46 30.70
N LEU A 100 4.58 -11.50 31.55
CA LEU A 100 5.73 -12.38 31.47
C LEU A 100 5.67 -13.35 32.67
N ASP A 101 5.65 -14.64 32.39
CA ASP A 101 5.89 -15.68 33.38
C ASP A 101 7.31 -16.21 33.18
N VAL A 102 8.17 -16.04 34.19
CA VAL A 102 9.51 -16.65 34.24
C VAL A 102 9.40 -17.95 35.04
N VAL A 103 9.71 -19.07 34.39
CA VAL A 103 9.61 -20.41 34.95
C VAL A 103 11.02 -20.93 35.22
N ASP A 104 11.26 -21.31 36.47
CA ASP A 104 12.41 -22.11 36.85
C ASP A 104 12.10 -23.58 36.58
N GLU A 105 12.83 -24.19 35.64
CA GLU A 105 12.57 -25.58 35.22
C GLU A 105 13.02 -26.60 36.27
N ALA A 106 13.95 -26.24 37.15
CA ALA A 106 14.45 -27.15 38.19
C ALA A 106 13.48 -27.24 39.37
N SER A 107 12.88 -26.12 39.76
CA SER A 107 11.93 -26.08 40.88
C SER A 107 10.46 -26.11 40.46
N GLY A 108 10.17 -25.79 39.19
CA GLY A 108 8.80 -25.56 38.70
C GLY A 108 8.20 -24.24 39.19
N GLU A 109 8.97 -23.38 39.86
CA GLU A 109 8.52 -22.09 40.36
C GLU A 109 8.19 -21.15 39.19
N VAL A 110 7.06 -20.45 39.28
CA VAL A 110 6.64 -19.44 38.30
C VAL A 110 6.62 -18.07 38.95
N ARG A 111 7.39 -17.14 38.39
CA ARG A 111 7.46 -15.73 38.82
C ARG A 111 6.81 -14.84 37.76
N PRO A 112 5.60 -14.29 38.01
CA PRO A 112 4.91 -13.42 37.07
C PRO A 112 5.38 -11.96 37.17
N ALA A 113 5.41 -11.27 36.04
CA ALA A 113 5.56 -9.82 35.93
C ALA A 113 4.58 -9.28 34.89
N GLU A 114 4.04 -8.08 35.13
CA GLU A 114 3.08 -7.45 34.24
C GLU A 114 3.53 -6.05 33.84
N LYS A 115 3.25 -5.67 32.60
CA LYS A 115 3.46 -4.33 32.07
C LYS A 115 2.25 -3.90 31.26
N LEU A 116 1.69 -2.75 31.60
CA LEU A 116 0.66 -2.12 30.79
C LEU A 116 1.32 -1.47 29.57
N LEU A 117 0.85 -1.85 28.39
CA LEU A 117 1.22 -1.23 27.13
C LEU A 117 -0.02 -0.52 26.56
N ASP A 118 0.05 0.81 26.50
CA ASP A 118 -0.98 1.60 25.82
C ASP A 118 -0.66 1.60 24.33
N VAL A 119 -1.37 0.78 23.56
CA VAL A 119 -1.24 0.75 22.10
C VAL A 119 -2.21 1.77 21.55
N ASP A 120 -1.70 2.99 21.44
CA ASP A 120 -2.42 4.10 20.86
C ASP A 120 -1.89 4.40 19.46
N PHE A 121 -2.72 4.15 18.45
CA PHE A 121 -2.44 4.56 17.08
C PHE A 121 -2.77 6.04 16.84
N THR A 122 -2.70 6.92 17.86
CA THR A 122 -3.03 8.34 17.72
C THR A 122 -2.08 9.10 16.80
N GLN A 123 -0.94 8.53 16.44
CA GLN A 123 -0.31 8.82 15.14
C GLN A 123 -0.99 7.96 14.08
N GLN A 124 -2.25 8.29 13.80
CA GLN A 124 -3.06 7.51 12.89
C GLN A 124 -2.53 7.81 11.50
N ILE A 125 -2.09 6.81 10.73
CA ILE A 125 -1.67 7.05 9.35
C ILE A 125 -2.92 7.40 8.53
N VAL A 126 -3.29 8.68 8.51
CA VAL A 126 -4.37 9.23 7.68
C VAL A 126 -3.73 9.70 6.40
N VAL A 127 -3.71 8.85 5.39
CA VAL A 127 -3.24 9.21 4.04
C VAL A 127 -4.38 9.89 3.30
N ASN A 128 -4.30 11.20 3.12
CA ASN A 128 -5.30 11.99 2.42
C ASN A 128 -4.69 13.21 1.73
N PHE A 129 -5.32 13.71 0.69
CA PHE A 129 -4.89 14.95 0.06
C PHE A 129 -6.05 15.84 -0.34
N ARG A 130 -5.76 17.14 -0.40
CA ARG A 130 -6.67 18.17 -0.87
C ARG A 130 -6.39 18.48 -2.33
N ALA A 131 -7.46 18.55 -3.12
CA ALA A 131 -7.46 19.00 -4.51
C ALA A 131 -8.86 19.50 -4.86
N ALA A 132 -8.99 20.29 -5.93
CA ALA A 132 -10.29 20.66 -6.47
C ALA A 132 -10.97 19.45 -7.14
N ASP A 133 -12.25 19.24 -6.87
CA ASP A 133 -13.00 18.11 -7.46
C ASP A 133 -13.41 18.37 -8.92
N THR A 134 -13.44 19.63 -9.35
CA THR A 134 -13.78 20.00 -10.73
C THR A 134 -12.96 21.21 -11.18
N VAL A 135 -12.36 21.14 -12.36
CA VAL A 135 -11.55 22.20 -12.98
C VAL A 135 -11.79 22.26 -14.48
N ARG A 136 -11.28 23.30 -15.17
CA ARG A 136 -11.28 23.38 -16.64
C ARG A 136 -9.93 22.95 -17.23
N VAL A 137 -9.93 22.59 -18.52
CA VAL A 137 -8.69 22.30 -19.27
C VAL A 137 -7.70 23.47 -19.12
N GLY A 138 -6.44 23.14 -18.84
CA GLY A 138 -5.35 24.11 -18.69
C GLY A 138 -5.32 24.89 -17.38
N GLN A 139 -6.36 24.81 -16.55
CA GLN A 139 -6.39 25.41 -15.21
C GLN A 139 -5.41 24.66 -14.28
N PRO A 140 -4.59 25.38 -13.48
CA PRO A 140 -3.73 24.72 -12.50
C PRO A 140 -4.55 24.12 -11.36
N VAL A 141 -4.21 22.89 -10.99
CA VAL A 141 -4.76 22.20 -9.82
C VAL A 141 -3.64 21.97 -8.82
N ALA A 142 -3.82 22.49 -7.61
CA ALA A 142 -2.94 22.22 -6.50
C ALA A 142 -3.36 20.92 -5.79
N PHE A 143 -2.39 20.07 -5.52
CA PHE A 143 -2.51 18.86 -4.73
C PHE A 143 -1.67 19.01 -3.46
N ASP A 144 -2.30 18.89 -2.30
CA ASP A 144 -1.66 19.11 -1.01
C ASP A 144 -1.88 17.91 -0.07
N ALA A 145 -0.78 17.26 0.32
CA ALA A 145 -0.74 16.12 1.23
C ALA A 145 -0.35 16.49 2.66
N LEU A 146 -0.21 17.76 3.03
CA LEU A 146 0.32 18.15 4.34
C LEU A 146 -0.62 17.87 5.51
N ASP A 147 -1.92 17.72 5.25
CA ASP A 147 -2.87 17.24 6.26
C ASP A 147 -2.75 15.72 6.47
N SER A 148 -2.00 15.02 5.62
CA SER A 148 -1.74 13.61 5.86
C SER A 148 -0.91 13.46 7.13
N GLN A 149 -1.37 12.58 8.00
CA GLN A 149 -0.55 12.06 9.08
C GLN A 149 0.28 10.93 8.48
N LEU A 150 1.44 11.29 7.93
CA LEU A 150 2.36 10.33 7.32
C LEU A 150 3.15 9.60 8.41
N PRO A 151 3.58 8.34 8.16
CA PRO A 151 4.51 7.65 9.05
C PRO A 151 5.79 8.48 9.25
N ALA A 152 6.34 8.49 10.47
CA ALA A 152 7.61 9.16 10.80
C ALA A 152 8.86 8.46 10.23
N CYS A 153 8.73 7.76 9.10
CA CYS A 153 9.82 7.03 8.46
C CYS A 153 10.72 8.02 7.71
N GLU A 154 12.01 8.12 8.08
CA GLU A 154 12.95 9.09 7.49
C GLU A 154 13.15 8.95 5.97
N ASN A 155 12.89 7.77 5.38
CA ASN A 155 13.15 7.47 3.97
C ASN A 155 11.90 7.39 3.07
N MET A 156 10.84 8.13 3.40
CA MET A 156 9.58 8.09 2.66
C MET A 156 9.45 9.22 1.61
N VAL A 157 8.98 8.89 0.41
CA VAL A 157 8.68 9.83 -0.69
C VAL A 157 7.21 9.73 -1.08
N VAL A 158 6.54 10.88 -1.24
CA VAL A 158 5.19 11.00 -1.80
C VAL A 158 5.27 11.04 -3.32
N ILE A 159 4.46 10.22 -4.00
CA ILE A 159 4.37 10.13 -5.46
C ILE A 159 2.92 10.41 -5.87
N TRP A 160 2.77 11.25 -6.90
CA TRP A 160 1.50 11.58 -7.55
C TRP A 160 1.43 10.91 -8.92
N ASP A 161 0.32 10.23 -9.20
CA ASP A 161 -0.07 9.75 -10.54
C ASP A 161 -1.39 10.45 -10.93
N PHE A 162 -1.31 11.35 -11.91
CA PHE A 162 -2.46 12.15 -12.36
C PHE A 162 -3.39 11.38 -13.31
N ARG A 163 -3.03 10.16 -13.71
CA ARG A 163 -3.78 9.29 -14.65
C ARG A 163 -3.95 9.85 -16.05
N ASP A 164 -3.13 10.83 -16.43
CA ASP A 164 -3.01 11.36 -17.80
C ASP A 164 -1.62 11.08 -18.41
N GLY A 165 -0.81 10.26 -17.73
CA GLY A 165 0.56 9.92 -18.09
C GLY A 165 1.63 10.78 -17.38
N ALA A 166 1.23 11.84 -16.67
CA ALA A 166 2.15 12.63 -15.85
C ALA A 166 2.22 12.12 -14.40
N THR A 167 3.41 12.24 -13.81
CA THR A 167 3.69 11.95 -12.40
C THR A 167 4.44 13.09 -11.74
N SER A 168 4.32 13.22 -10.43
CA SER A 168 5.09 14.19 -9.64
C SER A 168 5.52 13.57 -8.30
N THR A 169 6.42 14.23 -7.58
CA THR A 169 6.90 13.80 -6.26
C THR A 169 6.93 14.97 -5.28
N GLY A 170 6.80 14.66 -3.99
CA GLY A 170 6.85 15.64 -2.91
C GLY A 170 5.49 15.89 -2.26
N PRO A 171 5.47 16.58 -1.10
CA PRO A 171 4.26 16.76 -0.29
C PRO A 171 3.21 17.68 -0.95
N ARG A 172 3.61 18.45 -1.96
CA ARG A 172 2.72 19.26 -2.80
C ARG A 172 3.07 19.06 -4.26
N ALA A 173 2.06 19.15 -5.12
CA ALA A 173 2.24 19.17 -6.56
C ALA A 173 1.25 20.15 -7.21
N GLU A 174 1.62 20.68 -8.37
CA GLU A 174 0.71 21.39 -9.28
C GLU A 174 0.62 20.60 -10.59
N HIS A 175 -0.58 20.48 -11.15
CA HIS A 175 -0.80 19.85 -12.46
C HIS A 175 -1.84 20.58 -13.30
N ARG A 176 -1.74 20.42 -14.62
CA ARG A 176 -2.67 21.00 -15.61
C ARG A 176 -3.11 19.93 -16.59
N PHE A 177 -4.39 19.54 -16.50
CA PHE A 177 -4.98 18.57 -17.42
C PHE A 177 -5.19 19.19 -18.80
N ARG A 178 -4.73 18.49 -19.84
CA ARG A 178 -4.78 18.95 -21.24
C ARG A 178 -6.03 18.52 -22.00
N ARG A 179 -6.82 17.60 -21.42
CA ARG A 179 -8.01 17.04 -22.04
C ARG A 179 -9.14 16.99 -21.01
N PRO A 180 -10.40 17.19 -21.42
CA PRO A 180 -11.53 16.96 -20.54
C PRO A 180 -11.68 15.46 -20.24
N GLY A 181 -12.22 15.15 -19.06
CA GLY A 181 -12.37 13.78 -18.59
C GLY A 181 -12.45 13.67 -17.09
N THR A 182 -12.56 12.44 -16.58
CA THR A 182 -12.56 12.14 -15.15
C THR A 182 -11.27 11.42 -14.80
N TYR A 183 -10.47 12.01 -13.93
CA TYR A 183 -9.15 11.52 -13.55
C TYR A 183 -9.17 11.04 -12.09
N ALA A 184 -8.92 9.75 -11.87
CA ALA A 184 -8.78 9.17 -10.53
C ALA A 184 -7.35 9.40 -10.00
N VAL A 185 -7.00 10.65 -9.73
CA VAL A 185 -5.67 11.05 -9.27
C VAL A 185 -5.28 10.24 -8.03
N ARG A 186 -4.08 9.69 -8.04
CA ARG A 186 -3.55 8.85 -6.97
C ARG A 186 -2.36 9.51 -6.30
N MET A 187 -2.36 9.48 -4.98
CA MET A 187 -1.19 9.71 -4.14
C MET A 187 -0.72 8.37 -3.58
N ALA A 188 0.58 8.09 -3.62
CA ALA A 188 1.19 6.89 -3.05
C ALA A 188 2.44 7.23 -2.24
N LEU A 189 2.69 6.46 -1.18
CA LEU A 189 3.90 6.55 -0.37
C LEU A 189 4.88 5.45 -0.81
N ARG A 190 6.14 5.82 -1.05
CA ARG A 190 7.21 4.89 -1.38
C ARG A 190 8.37 5.07 -0.41
N ALA A 191 8.75 4.01 0.29
CA ALA A 191 9.95 3.99 1.10
C ALA A 191 11.17 3.55 0.25
N ASN A 192 12.34 4.13 0.50
CA ASN A 192 13.61 3.74 -0.12
C ASN A 192 14.58 3.18 0.94
N GLY A 193 15.32 2.11 0.62
CA GLY A 193 16.40 1.57 1.46
C GLY A 193 16.04 0.36 2.35
N PRO A 194 17.04 -0.34 2.92
CA PRO A 194 16.82 -1.44 3.86
C PRO A 194 16.22 -0.94 5.18
N GLY A 195 15.25 -1.67 5.74
CA GLY A 195 14.44 -1.20 6.88
C GLY A 195 13.23 -0.34 6.48
N ALA A 196 12.89 -0.30 5.19
CA ALA A 196 11.73 0.40 4.66
C ALA A 196 10.42 -0.02 5.38
N CYS A 197 9.62 0.98 5.74
CA CYS A 197 8.29 0.78 6.33
C CYS A 197 7.43 -0.12 5.43
N PRO A 198 6.74 -1.13 5.98
CA PRO A 198 6.03 -2.11 5.17
C PRO A 198 4.89 -1.46 4.38
N ASP A 199 4.90 -1.74 3.08
CA ASP A 199 3.91 -1.49 2.03
C ASP A 199 3.38 -0.06 1.80
N SER A 200 3.39 0.29 0.51
CA SER A 200 2.90 1.53 -0.07
C SER A 200 1.41 1.74 0.21
N HIS A 201 1.08 2.64 1.13
CA HIS A 201 -0.26 3.19 1.21
C HIS A 201 -0.49 4.12 0.03
N CYS A 202 -1.68 4.05 -0.54
CA CYS A 202 -2.13 5.01 -1.52
C CYS A 202 -3.56 5.43 -1.24
N VAL A 203 -3.94 6.57 -1.80
CA VAL A 203 -5.31 7.08 -1.80
C VAL A 203 -5.57 7.68 -3.17
N SER A 204 -6.82 7.56 -3.62
CA SER A 204 -7.27 8.15 -4.88
C SER A 204 -8.40 9.14 -4.63
N ARG A 205 -8.37 10.26 -5.35
CA ARG A 205 -9.46 11.24 -5.39
C ARG A 205 -9.79 11.55 -6.85
N THR A 206 -11.07 11.71 -7.12
CA THR A 206 -11.56 11.99 -8.48
C THR A 206 -11.50 13.49 -8.76
N VAL A 207 -10.90 13.85 -9.89
CA VAL A 207 -10.92 15.21 -10.44
C VAL A 207 -11.65 15.18 -11.79
N VAL A 208 -12.70 15.98 -11.90
CA VAL A 208 -13.46 16.16 -13.15
C VAL A 208 -12.91 17.36 -13.91
N VAL A 209 -12.43 17.13 -15.12
CA VAL A 209 -11.91 18.18 -16.00
C VAL A 209 -12.97 18.48 -17.06
N LEU A 210 -13.53 19.67 -16.97
CA LEU A 210 -14.46 20.22 -17.94
C LEU A 210 -13.71 20.86 -19.10
N PRO A 211 -14.36 21.00 -20.28
CA PRO A 211 -13.81 21.75 -21.41
C PRO A 211 -13.40 23.19 -21.06
#